data_AF-A0A9X3YFC2-F1
#
_entry.id   AF-A0A9X3YFC2-F1
#
_cell.length_a   1.000
_cell.length_b   1.000
_cell.length_c   1.000
_cell.angle_alpha   90.00
_cell.angle_beta   90.00
_cell.angle_gamma   90.00
#
_symmetry.space_group_name_H-M   'P 1'
#
loop_
_entity.id
_entity.type
_entity.pdbx_description
1 polymer ?
#
loop_
_entity_poly.entity_id
_entity_poly.type
_entity_poly.pdbx_seq_one_letter_code
_entity_poly.pdbx_strand_id
1 'polypeptide(L)'
;LNPEPAVFIPGKYDDHGKWMDGWETRRRRNGGYDHCIVRLARPGVVKGVDIDTSHFTGNFPPAASIEAAYLPDGEPTDATQWTEIVPSTTLQGNSHAYVAVTSPQAFTHLRLNIFPDGGIARLRVYGQPQV
;
A
#
# COMPACT_ATOMS: atom_id res chain seq x y z
N LEU A 1 2.85 -10.44 -4.33
CA LEU A 1 3.64 -9.58 -3.41
C LEU A 1 4.86 -10.36 -2.94
N ASN A 2 6.04 -9.74 -2.90
CA ASN A 2 7.28 -10.40 -2.49
C ASN A 2 7.29 -10.66 -0.96
N PRO A 3 7.46 -11.90 -0.46
CA PRO A 3 7.50 -12.18 0.98
C PRO A 3 8.78 -11.67 1.66
N GLU A 4 9.87 -11.49 0.90
CA GLU A 4 11.15 -11.08 1.48
C GLU A 4 11.16 -9.62 1.93
N PRO A 5 11.97 -9.27 2.96
CA PRO A 5 12.30 -7.89 3.29
C PRO A 5 12.81 -7.13 2.07
N ALA A 6 12.60 -5.81 2.04
CA ALA A 6 13.10 -4.98 0.96
C ALA A 6 14.63 -4.87 1.02
N VAL A 7 15.29 -4.97 -0.13
CA VAL A 7 16.75 -4.88 -0.23
C VAL A 7 17.20 -3.59 -0.91
N PHE A 8 18.32 -3.06 -0.43
CA PHE A 8 19.02 -1.93 -1.06
C PHE A 8 20.32 -2.41 -1.67
N ILE A 9 20.52 -2.15 -2.96
CA ILE A 9 21.75 -2.51 -3.67
C ILE A 9 22.45 -1.22 -4.08
N PRO A 10 23.53 -0.81 -3.39
CA PRO A 10 24.30 0.37 -3.77
C PRO A 10 24.79 0.28 -5.22
N GLY A 11 24.63 1.36 -5.97
CA GLY A 11 25.12 1.44 -7.36
C GLY A 11 24.32 0.65 -8.39
N LYS A 12 23.17 0.06 -8.03
CA LYS A 12 22.28 -0.60 -8.99
C LYS A 12 21.34 0.42 -9.63
N TYR A 13 21.35 0.44 -10.96
CA TYR A 13 20.52 1.30 -11.79
C TYR A 13 19.80 0.47 -12.85
N ASP A 14 18.65 0.94 -13.29
CA ASP A 14 17.90 0.45 -14.45
C ASP A 14 17.57 1.62 -15.38
N ASP A 15 16.77 1.37 -16.42
CA ASP A 15 16.40 2.37 -17.42
C ASP A 15 15.58 3.55 -16.85
N HIS A 16 15.11 3.46 -15.61
CA HIS A 16 14.35 4.49 -14.90
C HIS A 16 15.15 5.18 -13.80
N GLY A 17 16.45 4.87 -13.66
CA GLY A 17 17.34 5.49 -12.70
C GLY A 17 17.79 4.49 -11.64
N LYS A 18 17.84 4.94 -10.37
CA LYS A 18 18.29 4.08 -9.28
C LYS A 18 17.25 2.99 -9.05
N TRP A 19 17.69 1.74 -9.06
CA TRP A 19 16.79 0.62 -8.79
C TRP A 19 16.38 0.63 -7.32
N MET A 20 15.07 0.48 -7.07
CA MET A 20 14.47 0.40 -5.74
C MET A 20 13.65 -0.89 -5.62
N ASP A 21 13.78 -1.60 -4.49
CA ASP A 21 12.96 -2.78 -4.21
C ASP A 21 11.60 -2.40 -3.61
N GLY A 22 10.74 -1.83 -4.45
CA GLY A 22 9.42 -1.37 -4.03
C GLY A 22 8.61 -0.84 -5.20
N TRP A 23 7.45 -0.29 -4.88
CA TRP A 23 6.65 0.49 -5.81
C TRP A 23 6.94 1.97 -5.59
N GLU A 24 7.40 2.66 -6.63
CA GLU A 24 7.67 4.11 -6.61
C GLU A 24 6.94 4.79 -7.77
N THR A 25 6.31 5.93 -7.49
CA THR A 25 5.62 6.73 -8.50
C THR A 25 6.40 7.99 -8.86
N ARG A 26 6.05 8.60 -10.00
CA ARG A 26 6.67 9.84 -10.45
C ARG A 26 6.18 11.01 -9.60
N ARG A 27 7.10 11.91 -9.25
CA ARG A 27 6.78 13.16 -8.53
C ARG A 27 5.62 13.93 -9.16
N ARG A 28 4.64 14.26 -8.33
CA ARG A 28 3.41 14.97 -8.68
C ARG A 28 3.56 16.45 -8.31
N ARG A 29 3.02 17.33 -9.17
CA ARG A 29 3.10 18.80 -9.00
C ARG A 29 1.74 19.49 -8.94
N ASN A 30 0.67 18.78 -9.28
CA ASN A 30 -0.67 19.34 -9.47
C ASN A 30 -1.66 18.92 -8.37
N GLY A 31 -1.16 18.49 -7.20
CA GLY A 31 -1.98 17.90 -6.14
C GLY A 31 -2.55 16.52 -6.49
N GLY A 32 -3.37 15.97 -5.60
CA GLY A 32 -3.93 14.62 -5.69
C GLY A 32 -3.09 13.56 -4.97
N TYR A 33 -3.27 12.30 -5.36
CA TYR A 33 -2.60 11.13 -4.81
C TYR A 33 -2.40 10.07 -5.89
N ASP A 34 -1.47 9.15 -5.66
CA ASP A 34 -1.34 7.91 -6.44
C ASP A 34 -1.91 6.74 -5.65
N HIS A 35 -2.35 5.70 -6.36
CA HIS A 35 -2.88 4.51 -5.72
C HIS A 35 -2.52 3.22 -6.46
N CYS A 36 -2.59 2.11 -5.73
CA CYS A 36 -2.57 0.78 -6.31
C CYS A 36 -3.65 -0.09 -5.66
N ILE A 37 -4.17 -1.05 -6.42
CA ILE A 37 -5.21 -1.97 -5.95
C ILE A 37 -4.58 -3.36 -5.84
N VAL A 38 -4.79 -3.99 -4.68
CA VAL A 38 -4.32 -5.34 -4.37
C VAL A 38 -5.52 -6.24 -4.10
N ARG A 39 -5.67 -7.31 -4.88
CA ARG A 39 -6.60 -8.41 -4.59
C ARG A 39 -6.02 -9.32 -3.51
N LEU A 40 -6.79 -9.58 -2.46
CA LEU A 40 -6.46 -10.53 -1.42
C LEU A 40 -6.61 -11.95 -1.96
N ALA A 41 -5.76 -12.87 -1.50
CA ALA A 41 -5.79 -14.26 -1.92
C ALA A 41 -7.10 -14.98 -1.55
N ARG A 42 -7.75 -14.53 -0.47
CA ARG A 42 -9.07 -14.97 -0.03
C ARG A 42 -9.83 -13.78 0.57
N PRO A 43 -11.18 -13.79 0.50
CA PRO A 43 -11.97 -12.87 1.29
C PRO A 43 -11.63 -13.02 2.78
N GLY A 44 -11.53 -11.91 3.50
CA GLY A 44 -11.13 -11.96 4.92
C GLY A 44 -11.30 -10.66 5.65
N VAL A 45 -11.37 -10.75 6.98
CA VAL A 45 -11.43 -9.59 7.87
C VAL A 45 -10.02 -9.08 8.13
N VAL A 46 -9.74 -7.85 7.70
CA VAL A 46 -8.45 -7.21 7.93
C VAL A 46 -8.35 -6.76 9.39
N LYS A 47 -7.23 -7.07 10.05
CA LYS A 47 -6.94 -6.74 11.45
C LYS A 47 -5.81 -5.74 11.61
N GLY A 48 -4.96 -5.62 10.60
CA GLY A 48 -3.92 -4.61 10.58
C GLY A 48 -3.19 -4.62 9.26
N VAL A 49 -2.47 -3.54 9.01
CA VAL A 49 -1.58 -3.40 7.87
C VAL A 49 -0.23 -2.89 8.33
N ASP A 50 0.82 -3.25 7.61
CA ASP A 50 2.13 -2.63 7.76
C ASP A 50 2.54 -2.01 6.42
N ILE A 51 2.73 -0.70 6.45
CA ILE A 51 3.18 0.11 5.32
C ILE A 51 4.67 0.37 5.53
N ASP A 52 5.49 -0.35 4.76
CA ASP A 52 6.94 -0.36 4.88
C ASP A 52 7.55 0.60 3.85
N THR A 53 8.35 1.55 4.32
CA THR A 53 9.08 2.53 3.51
C THR A 53 10.59 2.29 3.52
N SER A 54 11.03 1.08 3.88
CA SER A 54 12.44 0.68 3.91
C SER A 54 13.19 1.15 2.65
N HIS A 55 14.35 1.78 2.88
CA HIS A 55 15.24 2.36 1.87
C HIS A 55 14.72 3.59 1.11
N PHE A 56 13.46 3.99 1.29
CA PHE A 56 12.94 5.27 0.83
C PHE A 56 13.18 6.34 1.90
N THR A 57 14.36 6.96 1.90
CA THR A 57 14.79 7.92 2.95
C THR A 57 14.44 9.38 2.64
N GLY A 58 14.14 9.70 1.39
CA GLY A 58 13.77 11.07 0.97
C GLY A 58 12.71 11.13 -0.13
N ASN A 59 12.28 9.97 -0.63
CA ASN A 59 11.28 9.79 -1.67
C ASN A 59 10.14 8.85 -1.23
N PHE A 60 9.95 8.66 0.08
CA PHE A 60 8.76 8.03 0.63
C PHE A 60 7.57 9.00 0.57
N PRO A 61 6.32 8.50 0.50
CA PRO A 61 5.16 9.38 0.57
C PRO A 61 4.98 9.91 2.00
N PRO A 62 4.73 11.23 2.18
CA PRO A 62 4.47 11.81 3.51
C PRO A 62 3.30 11.17 4.28
N ALA A 63 2.27 10.68 3.57
CA ALA A 63 1.15 10.00 4.19
C ALA A 63 0.57 8.92 3.26
N ALA A 64 -0.14 7.96 3.86
CA ALA A 64 -0.90 6.95 3.13
C ALA A 64 -2.22 6.62 3.82
N SER A 65 -3.21 6.16 3.06
CA SER A 65 -4.47 5.60 3.55
C SER A 65 -4.76 4.26 2.86
N ILE A 66 -5.64 3.46 3.46
CA ILE A 66 -6.12 2.22 2.85
C ILE A 66 -7.63 2.19 2.86
N GLU A 67 -8.19 1.94 1.69
CA GLU A 67 -9.59 1.61 1.52
C GLU A 67 -9.74 0.15 1.11
N ALA A 68 -10.93 -0.40 1.29
CA ALA A 68 -11.24 -1.78 0.99
C ALA A 68 -12.61 -1.95 0.34
N ALA A 69 -12.74 -3.00 -0.47
CA ALA A 69 -13.98 -3.37 -1.13
C ALA A 69 -14.21 -4.89 -1.07
N TYR A 70 -15.47 -5.29 -1.00
CA TYR A 70 -15.90 -6.69 -1.06
C TYR A 70 -16.56 -6.97 -2.42
N LEU A 71 -15.80 -7.62 -3.30
CA LEU A 71 -16.12 -7.97 -4.68
C LEU A 71 -15.69 -9.43 -4.90
N PRO A 72 -16.44 -10.42 -4.39
CA PRO A 72 -16.03 -11.83 -4.39
C PRO A 72 -15.83 -12.40 -5.79
N ASP A 73 -16.65 -11.94 -6.75
CA ASP A 73 -16.72 -12.51 -8.10
C ASP A 73 -16.26 -11.53 -9.19
N GLY A 74 -15.62 -10.41 -8.82
CA GLY A 74 -15.30 -9.34 -9.77
C GLY A 74 -14.04 -8.56 -9.46
N GLU A 75 -13.72 -7.66 -10.37
CA GLU A 75 -12.63 -6.69 -10.24
C GLU A 75 -13.19 -5.29 -10.01
N PRO A 76 -12.45 -4.40 -9.33
CA PRO A 76 -12.87 -3.02 -9.15
C PRO A 76 -13.08 -2.27 -10.47
N THR A 77 -14.08 -1.40 -10.47
CA THR A 77 -14.44 -0.45 -11.53
C THR A 77 -14.55 0.96 -10.97
N ASP A 78 -14.75 1.97 -11.83
CA ASP A 78 -14.95 3.36 -11.40
C ASP A 78 -16.17 3.57 -10.49
N ALA A 79 -17.15 2.66 -10.55
CA ALA A 79 -18.34 2.68 -9.70
C ALA A 79 -18.15 1.95 -8.36
N THR A 80 -16.96 1.39 -8.09
CA THR A 80 -16.69 0.62 -6.88
C THR A 80 -16.80 1.50 -5.65
N GLN A 81 -17.61 1.05 -4.69
CA GLN A 81 -17.72 1.68 -3.39
C GLN A 81 -16.58 1.19 -2.49
N TRP A 82 -15.71 2.11 -2.13
CA TRP A 82 -14.56 1.88 -1.27
C TRP A 82 -14.91 2.30 0.16
N THR A 83 -14.56 1.45 1.13
CA THR A 83 -14.68 1.76 2.56
C THR A 83 -13.30 2.06 3.11
N GLU A 84 -13.11 3.24 3.70
CA GLU A 84 -11.86 3.56 4.40
C GLU A 84 -11.70 2.63 5.61
N ILE A 85 -10.58 1.92 5.66
CA ILE A 85 -10.23 1.01 6.79
C ILE A 85 -8.98 1.47 7.53
N VAL A 86 -8.16 2.32 6.91
CA VAL A 86 -7.04 3.02 7.52
C VAL A 86 -7.12 4.49 7.07
N PRO A 87 -7.35 5.45 7.98
CA PRO A 87 -7.35 6.85 7.63
C PRO A 87 -5.95 7.32 7.22
N SER A 88 -5.88 8.49 6.58
CA SER A 88 -4.60 9.11 6.20
C SER A 88 -3.66 9.20 7.40
N THR A 89 -2.57 8.44 7.33
CA THR A 89 -1.58 8.26 8.39
C THR A 89 -0.25 8.81 7.93
N THR A 90 0.37 9.65 8.76
CA THR A 90 1.71 10.19 8.47
C THR A 90 2.75 9.08 8.51
N LEU A 91 3.61 9.05 7.50
CA LEU A 91 4.69 8.08 7.38
C LEU A 91 6.04 8.73 7.67
N GLN A 92 7.01 7.89 8.03
CA GLN A 92 8.41 8.25 8.15
C GLN A 92 9.20 7.42 7.15
N GLY A 93 10.24 8.00 6.55
CA GLY A 93 11.11 7.28 5.62
C GLY A 93 11.94 6.21 6.31
N ASN A 94 12.22 5.13 5.59
CA ASN A 94 12.97 3.98 6.10
C ASN A 94 12.41 3.42 7.42
N SER A 95 11.09 3.26 7.47
CA SER A 95 10.35 2.85 8.66
C SER A 95 9.18 1.94 8.31
N HIS A 96 8.75 1.17 9.31
CA HIS A 96 7.53 0.37 9.28
C HIS A 96 6.41 1.12 10.01
N ALA A 97 5.27 1.30 9.35
CA ALA A 97 4.08 1.89 9.94
C ALA A 97 2.98 0.83 10.06
N TYR A 98 2.91 0.19 11.22
CA TYR A 98 1.82 -0.71 11.56
C TYR A 98 0.58 0.07 12.01
N VAL A 99 -0.56 -0.21 11.38
CA VAL A 99 -1.86 0.36 11.73
C VAL A 99 -2.86 -0.75 11.96
N ALA A 100 -3.47 -0.77 13.17
CA ALA A 100 -4.54 -1.70 13.48
C ALA A 100 -5.84 -1.30 12.76
N VAL A 101 -6.54 -2.29 12.22
CA VAL A 101 -7.83 -2.12 11.54
C VAL A 101 -8.93 -2.70 12.40
N THR A 102 -9.95 -1.89 12.69
CA THR A 102 -11.05 -2.26 13.60
C THR A 102 -12.30 -2.74 12.88
N SER A 103 -12.37 -2.59 11.55
CA SER A 103 -13.53 -3.01 10.77
C SER A 103 -13.80 -4.51 10.95
N PRO A 104 -15.04 -4.92 11.28
CA PRO A 104 -15.41 -6.33 11.37
C PRO A 104 -15.73 -6.94 10.01
N GLN A 105 -15.83 -6.14 8.95
CA GLN A 105 -16.24 -6.58 7.63
C GLN A 105 -15.13 -7.37 6.94
N ALA A 106 -15.54 -8.34 6.11
CA ALA A 106 -14.62 -9.02 5.21
C ALA A 106 -14.45 -8.20 3.92
N PHE A 107 -13.24 -8.24 3.38
CA PHE A 107 -12.88 -7.57 2.14
C PHE A 107 -12.15 -8.53 1.20
N THR A 108 -12.07 -8.14 -0.06
CA THR A 108 -11.44 -8.91 -1.14
C THR A 108 -10.37 -8.11 -1.86
N HIS A 109 -10.48 -6.79 -1.84
CA HIS A 109 -9.57 -5.86 -2.49
C HIS A 109 -9.23 -4.75 -1.53
N LEU A 110 -7.97 -4.32 -1.57
CA LEU A 110 -7.48 -3.13 -0.89
C LEU A 110 -7.00 -2.12 -1.92
N ARG A 111 -7.24 -0.84 -1.67
CA ARG A 111 -6.64 0.28 -2.40
C ARG A 111 -5.72 1.03 -1.44
N LEU A 112 -4.41 0.96 -1.71
CA LEU A 112 -3.41 1.77 -1.03
C LEU A 112 -3.31 3.11 -1.74
N ASN A 113 -3.56 4.20 -1.01
CA ASN A 113 -3.41 5.56 -1.51
C ASN A 113 -2.16 6.19 -0.87
N ILE A 114 -1.32 6.83 -1.67
CA ILE A 114 -0.12 7.55 -1.21
C ILE A 114 -0.20 9.04 -1.56
N PHE A 115 0.11 9.90 -0.60
CA PHE A 115 -0.12 11.33 -0.71
C PHE A 115 1.19 12.12 -0.68
N PRO A 116 1.51 12.95 -1.69
CA PRO A 116 0.89 12.98 -3.03
C PRO A 116 1.43 11.89 -3.98
N ASP A 117 2.65 11.42 -3.73
CA ASP A 117 3.44 10.47 -4.51
C ASP A 117 4.59 9.94 -3.64
N GLY A 118 5.33 8.96 -4.14
CA GLY A 118 6.53 8.45 -3.48
C GLY A 118 6.69 6.93 -3.60
N GLY A 119 7.56 6.38 -2.77
CA GLY A 119 7.89 4.96 -2.75
C GLY A 119 7.47 4.21 -1.49
N ILE A 120 6.90 3.02 -1.71
CA ILE A 120 6.55 2.03 -0.69
C ILE A 120 7.32 0.74 -0.99
N ALA A 121 8.06 0.24 -0.01
CA ALA A 121 8.86 -0.96 -0.12
C ALA A 121 7.98 -2.22 -0.07
N ARG A 122 7.10 -2.31 0.94
CA ARG A 122 6.14 -3.42 1.10
C ARG A 122 4.82 -2.92 1.67
N LEU A 123 3.77 -3.66 1.32
CA LEU A 123 2.49 -3.63 2.04
C LEU A 123 2.25 -5.04 2.59
N ARG A 124 2.08 -5.15 3.91
CA ARG A 124 1.62 -6.38 4.56
C ARG A 124 0.20 -6.19 5.08
N VAL A 125 -0.61 -7.23 4.94
CA VAL A 125 -2.00 -7.24 5.38
C VAL A 125 -2.17 -8.43 6.32
N TYR A 126 -2.55 -8.13 7.55
CA TYR A 126 -2.83 -9.12 8.58
C TYR A 126 -4.33 -9.24 8.73
N GLY A 127 -4.85 -10.45 8.72
CA GLY A 127 -6.28 -10.67 8.78
C GLY A 127 -6.64 -12.13 8.99
N GLN A 128 -7.94 -12.36 9.14
CA GLN A 128 -8.51 -13.70 9.27
C GLN A 128 -9.26 -14.02 7.97
N PRO A 129 -8.85 -15.05 7.21
CA PRO A 129 -9.60 -15.46 6.03
C PRO A 129 -10.97 -15.96 6.46
N GLN A 130 -12.00 -15.65 5.66
CA GLN A 130 -13.28 -16.34 5.79
C GLN A 130 -13.10 -17.79 5.32
N VAL A 131 -13.56 -18.73 6.15
CA VAL A 131 -13.56 -20.17 5.87
C VAL A 131 -14.89 -20.55 5.24
#